data_AF-A0A3N5HCT9-F1
#
_entry.id   AF-A0A3N5HCT9-F1
#
_cell.length_a   1.000
_cell.length_b   1.000
_cell.length_c   1.000
_cell.angle_alpha   90.00
_cell.angle_beta   90.00
_cell.angle_gamma   90.00
#
_symmetry.space_group_name_H-M   'P 1'
#
loop_
_entity.id
_entity.type
_entity.pdbx_description
1 polymer ?
#
loop_
_entity_poly.entity_id
_entity_poly.type
_entity_poly.pdbx_seq_one_letter_code
_entity_poly.pdbx_strand_id
1 'polypeptide(L)' 'MNEGLVDELRLIVDPIVLGGGKAIFAGIDRRLSLELVSAESTKAGRVILTYRT' A
#
# COMPACT_ATOMS: atom_id res chain seq x y z
N MET A 1 -3.13 10.83 4.55
CA MET A 1 -4.09 9.77 4.95
C MET A 1 -5.00 10.23 6.09
N ASN A 2 -4.47 10.85 7.15
CA ASN A 2 -5.30 11.35 8.26
C ASN A 2 -6.37 12.39 7.82
N GLU A 3 -6.07 13.23 6.83
CA GLU A 3 -7.06 14.20 6.30
C GLU A 3 -8.06 13.61 5.29
N GLY A 4 -7.98 12.31 4.95
CA GLY A 4 -8.94 11.66 4.07
C GLY A 4 -8.95 12.15 2.60
N LEU A 5 -7.86 12.75 2.12
CA LEU A 5 -7.76 13.34 0.78
C LEU A 5 -7.22 12.39 -0.32
N VAL A 6 -7.00 11.12 0.01
CA VAL A 6 -6.50 10.11 -0.94
C VAL A 6 -7.68 9.22 -1.26
N ASP A 7 -8.04 9.08 -2.54
CA ASP A 7 -9.16 8.24 -2.98
C ASP A 7 -8.73 6.83 -3.43
N GLU A 8 -7.49 6.70 -3.93
CA GLU A 8 -6.91 5.45 -4.42
C GLU A 8 -5.47 5.30 -3.94
N LEU A 9 -5.11 4.08 -3.56
CA LEU A 9 -3.77 3.70 -3.15
C LEU A 9 -3.27 2.53 -4.01
N ARG A 10 -2.18 2.75 -4.74
CA ARG A 10 -1.47 1.70 -5.49
C ARG A 10 -0.19 1.32 -4.77
N LEU A 11 -0.16 0.15 -4.16
CA LEU A 11 1.01 -0.40 -3.46
C LEU A 11 1.74 -1.39 -4.36
N ILE A 12 3.00 -1.12 -4.64
CA ILE A 12 3.90 -2.06 -5.32
C ILE A 12 4.75 -2.72 -4.25
N VAL A 13 4.53 -4.02 -4.04
CA VAL A 13 5.24 -4.83 -3.05
C VAL A 13 6.39 -5.54 -3.75
N ASP A 14 7.61 -5.17 -3.38
CA ASP A 14 8.82 -5.87 -3.80
C ASP A 14 9.10 -7.08 -2.89
N PRO A 15 9.58 -8.21 -3.45
CA PRO A 15 9.84 -9.44 -2.68
C PRO A 15 11.17 -9.36 -1.91
N ILE A 16 11.29 -8.38 -1.01
CA ILE A 16 12.50 -8.16 -0.21
C ILE A 16 12.17 -7.72 1.22
N VAL A 17 12.96 -8.21 2.17
CA VAL A 17 12.94 -7.75 3.56
C VAL A 17 14.10 -6.78 3.75
N LEU A 18 13.79 -5.49 3.90
CA LEU A 18 14.81 -4.42 3.94
C LEU A 18 15.56 -4.31 5.28
N GLY A 19 15.02 -4.87 6.38
CA GLY A 19 15.60 -4.75 7.73
C GLY A 19 15.44 -3.36 8.38
N GLY A 20 15.17 -2.32 7.61
CA GLY A 20 14.88 -0.97 8.09
C GLY A 20 14.57 0.00 6.95
N GLY A 21 14.08 1.20 7.28
CA GLY A 21 13.79 2.24 6.29
C GLY A 21 12.64 3.16 6.70
N LYS A 22 12.18 3.99 5.75
CA LYS A 22 11.03 4.86 5.96
C LYS A 22 9.73 4.06 5.79
N ALA A 23 8.92 3.97 6.84
CA ALA A 23 7.62 3.33 6.78
C ALA A 23 6.62 4.16 5.96
N ILE A 24 5.92 3.51 5.02
CA ILE A 24 4.90 4.13 4.14
C ILE A 24 3.72 4.68 4.98
N PHE A 25 3.34 3.96 6.03
CA PHE A 25 2.20 4.27 6.89
C PHE A 25 2.62 4.79 8.29
N ALA A 26 3.73 5.53 8.37
CA ALA A 26 4.13 6.16 9.63
C ALA A 26 3.13 7.28 10.03
N GLY A 27 2.76 7.35 11.30
CA GLY A 27 1.96 8.46 11.85
C GLY A 27 0.46 8.44 11.51
N ILE A 28 -0.07 7.28 11.12
CA ILE A 28 -1.52 7.10 10.95
C ILE A 28 -2.19 7.08 12.33
N ASP A 29 -3.13 7.99 12.55
CA ASP A 29 -3.77 8.21 13.87
C ASP A 29 -5.00 7.33 14.13
N ARG A 30 -5.53 6.70 13.08
CA ARG A 30 -6.72 5.85 13.14
C ARG A 30 -6.64 4.70 12.15
N ARG A 31 -7.41 3.65 12.40
CA ARG A 31 -7.59 2.57 11.43
C ARG A 31 -8.27 3.11 10.17
N LEU A 32 -7.68 2.81 9.01
CA LEU A 32 -8.27 3.10 7.70
C LEU A 32 -8.72 1.77 7.07
N SER A 33 -9.97 1.70 6.66
CA SER A 33 -10.48 0.58 5.87
C SER A 33 -10.10 0.81 4.42
N LEU A 34 -9.66 -0.23 3.73
CA LEU A 34 -9.30 -0.19 2.32
C LEU A 34 -10.04 -1.32 1.59
N GLU A 35 -10.61 -1.01 0.44
CA GLU A 35 -11.24 -1.98 -0.45
C GLU A 35 -10.21 -2.44 -1.50
N LEU A 36 -9.89 -3.73 -1.56
CA LEU A 36 -9.02 -4.26 -2.61
C LEU A 36 -9.76 -4.26 -3.95
N VAL A 37 -9.30 -3.41 -4.87
CA VAL A 37 -9.85 -3.29 -6.22
C VAL A 37 -9.16 -4.25 -7.19
N SER A 38 -7.83 -4.38 -7.10
CA SER A 38 -7.08 -5.34 -7.92
C SER A 38 -5.79 -5.81 -7.24
N ALA A 39 -5.38 -7.03 -7.59
CA ALA A 39 -4.10 -7.62 -7.18
C ALA A 39 -3.45 -8.31 -8.38
N GLU A 40 -2.29 -7.81 -8.82
CA GLU A 40 -1.61 -8.27 -10.02
C GLU A 40 -0.16 -8.65 -9.70
N SER A 41 0.21 -9.91 -9.96
CA SER A 41 1.60 -10.36 -9.89
C SER A 41 2.33 -10.06 -11.19
N THR A 42 3.54 -9.52 -11.09
CA THR A 42 4.42 -9.26 -12.25
C THR A 42 5.40 -10.41 -12.46
N LYS A 43 5.94 -10.56 -13.67
CA LYS A 43 7.00 -11.54 -13.99
C LYS A 43 8.27 -11.37 -13.14
N ALA A 44 8.48 -10.17 -12.59
CA ALA A 44 9.61 -9.83 -11.72
C ALA A 44 9.37 -10.17 -10.24
N GLY A 45 8.26 -10.84 -9.91
CA GLY A 45 7.93 -11.25 -8.53
C GLY A 45 7.31 -10.15 -7.67
N ARG A 46 7.14 -8.93 -8.20
CA ARG A 46 6.42 -7.85 -7.51
C ARG A 46 4.92 -8.08 -7.57
N VAL A 47 4.21 -7.62 -6.55
CA VAL A 47 2.74 -7.59 -6.53
C VAL A 47 2.27 -6.13 -6.54
N ILE A 48 1.39 -5.79 -7.47
CA ILE A 48 0.74 -4.48 -7.55
C ILE A 48 -0.66 -4.63 -6.95
N LEU A 49 -0.93 -3.93 -5.86
CA LEU A 49 -2.21 -3.91 -5.17
C LEU A 49 -2.85 -2.53 -5.38
N THR A 50 -4.08 -2.50 -5.87
CA THR A 50 -4.87 -1.27 -5.99
C THR A 50 -5.98 -1.30 -4.95
N TYR A 51 -6.03 -0.27 -4.12
CA TYR A 51 -7.05 -0.11 -3.09
C TYR A 51 -7.83 1.18 -3.29
N ARG A 52 -9.13 1.13 -3.04
CA ARG A 52 -9.96 2.31 -2.81
C ARG A 52 -10.05 2.59 -1.31
N THR A 53 -9.97 3.86 -0.93
CA THR A 53 -10.02 4.32 0.47
C THR A 53 -11.42 4.62 0.96
#